data_AF-A0A1G2IGS8-F1
#
_entry.id   AF-A0A1G2IGS8-F1
#
_cell.length_a   1.000
_cell.length_b   1.000
_cell.length_c   1.000
_cell.angle_alpha   90.00
_cell.angle_beta   90.00
_cell.angle_gamma   90.00
#
_symmetry.space_group_name_H-M   'P 1'
#
loop_
_entity.id
_entity.type
_entity.pdbx_description
1 polymer ?
#
loop_
_entity_poly.entity_id
_entity_poly.type
_entity_poly.pdbx_seq_one_letter_code
_entity_poly.pdbx_strand_id
1 'polypeptide(L)'
;MYPALLLNYFGQGAFLLGRINSAPTNIFFGMVPPFFLYPMLILATFATIIASQALISGIFSLIAQGMNIGLVPRLRIKHTNAKHEGQIYINAINWILYACCIELVLIFKTSAGLAAAYGLAVSGVMLSTSLAMIPIVIEQWRWRRWIAYVLFGGFLVIDASFLFSNSLKFLQGGYVPVFLGLL
;
A
#
# COMPACT_ATOMS: atom_id res chain seq x y z
N MET A 1 2.81 3.04 -15.76
CA MET A 1 2.09 2.28 -14.72
C MET A 1 0.61 2.11 -15.07
N TYR A 2 -0.15 3.20 -15.27
CA TYR A 2 -1.59 3.16 -15.58
C TYR A 2 -2.03 2.28 -16.78
N PRO A 3 -1.43 2.35 -17.99
CA PRO A 3 -1.90 1.55 -19.12
C PRO A 3 -1.67 0.04 -18.93
N ALA A 4 -0.56 -0.34 -18.30
CA ALA A 4 -0.25 -1.75 -18.03
C ALA A 4 -1.20 -2.37 -16.99
N LEU A 5 -1.54 -1.62 -15.93
CA LEU A 5 -2.52 -2.05 -14.94
C LEU A 5 -3.91 -2.18 -15.55
N LEU A 6 -4.35 -1.19 -16.32
CA LEU A 6 -5.64 -1.24 -17.02
C LEU A 6 -5.73 -2.46 -17.94
N LEU A 7 -4.69 -2.70 -18.74
CA LEU A 7 -4.64 -3.86 -19.63
C LEU A 7 -4.69 -5.18 -18.85
N ASN A 8 -4.00 -5.25 -17.71
CA ASN A 8 -4.02 -6.44 -16.86
C ASN A 8 -5.42 -6.71 -16.28
N TYR A 9 -6.10 -5.69 -15.74
CA TYR A 9 -7.45 -5.84 -15.21
C TYR A 9 -8.48 -6.14 -16.30
N PHE A 10 -8.40 -5.51 -17.47
CA PHE A 10 -9.27 -5.82 -18.60
C PHE A 10 -9.03 -7.25 -19.10
N GLY A 11 -7.79 -7.72 -19.13
CA GLY A 11 -7.47 -9.12 -19.41
C GLY A 11 -8.14 -10.07 -18.41
N GLN A 12 -7.99 -9.80 -17.11
CA GLN A 12 -8.63 -10.61 -16.06
C GLN A 12 -10.16 -10.62 -16.18
N GLY A 13 -10.76 -9.46 -16.48
CA GLY A 13 -12.20 -9.33 -16.74
C GLY A 13 -12.66 -10.16 -17.95
N ALA A 14 -11.94 -10.08 -19.06
CA ALA A 14 -12.24 -10.86 -20.27
C ALA A 14 -12.13 -12.37 -20.02
N PHE A 15 -11.12 -12.80 -19.25
CA PHE A 15 -10.94 -14.21 -18.89
C PHE A 15 -12.07 -14.75 -18.00
N LEU A 16 -12.53 -13.96 -17.04
CA LEU A 16 -13.66 -14.32 -16.18
C LEU A 16 -14.97 -14.46 -16.97
N LEU A 17 -15.24 -13.55 -17.92
CA LEU A 17 -16.42 -13.61 -18.78
C LEU A 17 -16.46 -14.88 -19.63
N GLY A 18 -15.30 -15.39 -20.06
CA GLY A 18 -15.20 -16.64 -20.82
C GLY A 18 -15.31 -17.92 -19.99
N ARG A 19 -15.20 -17.86 -18.65
CA ARG A 19 -15.12 -19.03 -17.75
C ARG A 19 -15.94 -18.88 -16.47
N ILE A 20 -17.14 -18.31 -16.58
CA ILE A 20 -18.03 -17.93 -15.46
C ILE A 20 -18.25 -19.08 -14.44
N ASN A 21 -18.29 -20.34 -14.89
CA ASN A 21 -18.56 -21.51 -14.03
C ASN A 21 -17.29 -22.28 -13.59
N SER A 22 -16.09 -21.85 -14.00
CA SER A 22 -14.84 -22.58 -13.74
C SER A 22 -13.67 -21.61 -13.50
N ALA A 23 -13.94 -20.51 -12.79
CA ALA A 23 -12.92 -19.54 -12.45
C ALA A 23 -11.89 -20.18 -11.49
N PRO A 24 -10.58 -20.16 -11.82
CA PRO A 24 -9.54 -20.68 -10.95
C PRO A 24 -9.40 -19.81 -9.69
N THR A 25 -8.98 -20.42 -8.58
CA THR A 25 -8.78 -19.73 -7.28
C THR A 25 -7.82 -18.54 -7.38
N ASN A 26 -6.83 -18.62 -8.29
CA ASN A 26 -5.95 -17.50 -8.65
C ASN A 26 -6.14 -17.13 -10.12
N ILE A 27 -6.94 -16.09 -10.37
CA ILE A 27 -7.28 -15.61 -11.71
C ILE A 27 -6.03 -15.22 -12.49
N PHE A 28 -5.08 -14.54 -11.85
CA PHE A 28 -3.84 -14.08 -12.48
C PHE A 28 -3.00 -15.22 -13.07
N PHE A 29 -2.73 -16.27 -12.29
CA PHE A 29 -1.97 -17.42 -12.78
C PHE A 29 -2.80 -18.30 -13.71
N GLY A 30 -4.12 -18.36 -13.52
CA GLY A 30 -5.03 -19.12 -14.38
C GLY A 30 -5.12 -18.59 -15.83
N MET A 31 -4.79 -17.31 -16.05
CA MET A 31 -4.71 -16.70 -17.39
C MET A 31 -3.44 -17.07 -18.16
N VAL A 32 -2.39 -17.53 -17.49
CA VAL A 32 -1.09 -17.76 -18.10
C VAL A 32 -1.06 -19.17 -18.71
N PRO A 33 -0.61 -19.33 -19.98
CA PRO A 33 -0.48 -20.66 -20.57
C PRO A 33 0.47 -21.56 -19.76
N PRO A 34 0.28 -22.89 -19.74
CA PRO A 34 1.05 -23.79 -18.87
C PRO A 34 2.57 -23.67 -19.03
N PHE A 35 3.04 -23.47 -20.26
CA PHE A 35 4.46 -23.29 -20.58
C PHE A 35 5.07 -22.02 -19.95
N PHE A 36 4.28 -20.95 -19.82
CA PHE A 36 4.74 -19.67 -19.29
C PHE A 36 4.54 -19.50 -17.78
N LEU A 37 3.93 -20.49 -17.09
CA LEU A 37 3.68 -20.41 -15.65
C LEU A 37 4.96 -20.26 -14.83
N TYR A 38 5.98 -21.10 -15.08
CA TYR A 38 7.24 -21.03 -14.33
C TYR A 38 8.03 -19.74 -14.58
N PRO A 39 8.22 -19.28 -15.85
CA PRO A 39 8.79 -17.96 -16.10
C PRO A 39 8.04 -16.82 -15.40
N MET A 40 6.70 -16.88 -15.43
CA MET A 40 5.87 -15.85 -14.81
C MET A 40 5.99 -15.85 -13.28
N LEU A 41 6.09 -17.04 -12.65
CA LEU A 41 6.32 -17.17 -11.22
C LEU A 41 7.66 -16.54 -10.81
N ILE A 42 8.72 -16.81 -11.56
CA ILE A 42 10.05 -16.23 -11.32
C ILE A 42 10.00 -14.70 -11.44
N LEU A 43 9.37 -14.20 -12.50
CA LEU A 43 9.20 -12.76 -12.72
C LEU A 43 8.39 -12.10 -11.59
N ALA A 44 7.27 -12.72 -11.20
CA ALA A 44 6.44 -12.24 -10.10
C ALA A 44 7.23 -12.20 -8.77
N THR A 45 8.06 -13.22 -8.52
CA THR A 45 8.93 -13.27 -7.33
C THR A 45 9.93 -12.11 -7.31
N PHE A 46 10.61 -11.85 -8.44
CA PHE A 46 11.51 -10.70 -8.56
C PHE A 46 10.77 -9.37 -8.36
N ALA A 47 9.58 -9.23 -8.95
CA ALA A 47 8.76 -8.03 -8.76
C ALA A 47 8.37 -7.82 -7.29
N THR A 48 8.00 -8.88 -6.57
CA THR A 48 7.72 -8.81 -5.12
C THR A 48 8.95 -8.38 -4.32
N ILE A 49 10.13 -8.92 -4.63
CA ILE A 49 11.39 -8.53 -3.95
C ILE A 49 11.68 -7.04 -4.16
N ILE A 50 11.57 -6.55 -5.40
CA ILE A 50 11.80 -5.14 -5.74
C ILE A 50 10.78 -4.24 -5.02
N ALA A 51 9.50 -4.63 -5.02
CA ALA A 51 8.45 -3.89 -4.33
C ALA A 51 8.71 -3.79 -2.81
N SER A 52 9.16 -4.88 -2.17
CA SER A 52 9.54 -4.88 -0.76
C SER A 52 10.70 -3.93 -0.47
N GLN A 53 11.74 -3.92 -1.33
CA GLN A 53 12.88 -3.00 -1.17
C GLN A 53 12.48 -1.53 -1.32
N ALA A 54 11.59 -1.22 -2.26
CA ALA A 54 11.05 0.12 -2.42
C ALA A 54 10.26 0.57 -1.19
N LEU A 55 9.46 -0.31 -0.59
CA LEU A 55 8.68 -0.01 0.60
C LEU A 55 9.57 0.22 1.83
N ILE A 56 10.60 -0.60 2.06
CA ILE A 56 11.57 -0.41 3.15
C ILE A 56 12.27 0.95 3.02
N SER A 57 12.73 1.28 1.81
CA SER A 57 13.38 2.57 1.53
C SER A 57 12.43 3.76 1.72
N GLY A 58 11.15 3.60 1.35
CA GLY A 58 10.11 4.59 1.59
C GLY A 58 9.88 4.85 3.08
N ILE A 59 9.86 3.80 3.91
CA ILE A 59 9.71 3.94 5.36
C ILE A 59 10.91 4.67 5.97
N PHE A 60 12.15 4.39 5.53
CA PHE A 60 13.31 5.15 6.00
C PHE A 60 13.20 6.64 5.69
N SER A 61 12.66 6.99 4.53
CA SER A 61 12.39 8.39 4.15
C SER A 61 11.32 9.03 5.04
N LEU A 62 10.22 8.32 5.32
CA LEU A 62 9.15 8.80 6.20
C LEU A 62 9.65 9.01 7.64
N ILE A 63 10.47 8.09 8.17
CA ILE A 63 11.06 8.23 9.50
C ILE A 63 12.04 9.41 9.55
N ALA A 64 12.83 9.62 8.50
CA ALA A 64 13.70 10.79 8.40
C ALA A 64 12.92 12.10 8.37
N GLN A 65 11.81 12.17 7.62
CA GLN A 65 10.90 13.31 7.64
C GLN A 65 10.29 13.51 9.04
N GLY A 66 9.87 12.42 9.70
CA GLY A 66 9.36 12.44 11.07
C GLY A 66 10.36 12.95 12.11
N MET A 67 11.65 12.62 11.97
CA MET A 67 12.71 13.15 12.84
C MET A 67 12.92 14.66 12.65
N ASN A 68 12.78 15.17 11.42
CA ASN A 68 12.94 16.60 11.12
C ASN A 68 11.82 17.45 11.72
N ILE A 69 10.60 16.91 11.81
CA ILE A 69 9.45 17.59 12.44
C ILE A 69 9.32 17.30 13.94
N GLY A 70 10.26 16.55 14.53
CA GLY A 70 10.28 16.22 15.96
C GLY A 70 9.27 15.15 16.40
N LEU A 71 8.63 14.43 15.45
CA LEU A 71 7.66 13.36 15.73
C LEU A 71 8.34 12.07 16.21
N VAL A 72 9.55 11.79 15.74
CA VAL A 72 10.30 10.58 16.05
C VAL A 72 11.61 10.95 16.77
N PRO A 73 12.02 10.25 17.84
CA PRO A 73 13.31 10.48 18.49
C PRO A 73 14.47 10.32 17.49
N ARG A 74 15.58 11.01 17.74
CA ARG A 74 16.74 10.97 16.84
C ARG A 74 17.35 9.57 16.82
N LEU A 75 17.12 8.84 15.74
CA LEU A 75 17.70 7.52 15.50
C LEU A 75 19.05 7.64 14.77
N ARG A 76 19.94 6.67 14.98
CA ARG A 76 21.25 6.65 14.33
C ARG A 76 21.10 6.29 12.85
N ILE A 77 21.19 7.30 11.98
CA ILE A 77 21.19 7.13 10.53
C ILE A 77 22.58 6.68 10.09
N LYS A 78 22.67 5.52 9.43
CA LYS A 78 23.89 5.11 8.74
C LYS A 78 23.74 5.55 7.29
N HIS A 79 24.50 6.56 6.89
CA HIS A 79 24.54 7.00 5.50
C HIS A 79 25.36 5.97 4.72
N THR A 80 24.69 5.16 3.89
CA THR A 80 25.37 4.10 3.11
C THR A 80 26.26 4.71 2.02
N ASN A 81 26.03 5.96 1.62
CA ASN A 81 26.88 6.70 0.70
C ASN A 81 26.85 8.21 0.99
N ALA A 82 28.01 8.84 1.22
CA ALA A 82 28.13 10.27 1.55
C ALA A 82 27.78 11.23 0.41
N LYS A 83 27.60 10.71 -0.82
CA LYS A 83 27.28 11.51 -2.01
C LYS A 83 25.80 11.48 -2.42
N HIS A 84 24.95 10.68 -1.78
CA HIS A 84 23.54 10.54 -2.14
C HIS A 84 22.67 10.63 -0.88
N GLU A 85 22.04 11.78 -0.66
CA GLU A 85 21.10 12.03 0.44
C GLU A 85 19.90 11.06 0.46
N GLY A 86 19.63 10.35 -0.65
CA GLY A 86 18.53 9.40 -0.78
C GLY A 86 18.79 7.97 -0.25
N GLN A 87 20.02 7.64 0.19
CA GLN A 87 20.34 6.30 0.71
C GLN A 87 20.40 6.29 2.25
N ILE A 88 19.24 6.51 2.87
CA ILE A 88 19.04 6.54 4.31
C ILE A 88 18.85 5.11 4.81
N TYR A 89 19.77 4.58 5.62
CA TYR A 89 19.59 3.30 6.31
C TYR A 89 19.44 3.53 7.81
N ILE A 90 18.34 3.04 8.38
CA ILE A 90 18.05 3.13 9.81
C ILE A 90 17.93 1.71 10.37
N ASN A 91 19.00 1.24 11.03
CA ASN A 91 19.10 -0.15 11.50
C ASN A 91 17.94 -0.55 12.43
N ALA A 92 17.56 0.34 13.35
CA ALA A 92 16.48 0.09 14.30
C ALA A 92 15.15 -0.18 13.58
N ILE A 93 14.82 0.64 12.57
CA ILE A 93 13.60 0.49 11.77
C ILE A 93 13.65 -0.79 10.95
N ASN A 94 14.80 -1.16 10.40
CA ASN A 94 14.93 -2.42 9.66
C ASN A 94 14.60 -3.65 10.53
N TRP A 95 15.10 -3.68 11.77
CA TRP A 95 14.79 -4.75 12.72
C TRP A 95 13.33 -4.75 13.18
N ILE A 96 12.74 -3.57 13.39
CA ILE A 96 11.31 -3.44 13.72
C ILE A 96 10.45 -3.96 12.56
N LEU A 97 10.76 -3.56 11.32
CA LEU A 97 10.04 -4.04 10.14
C LEU A 97 10.16 -5.57 9.99
N TYR A 98 11.36 -6.12 10.21
CA TYR A 98 11.56 -7.56 10.19
C TYR A 98 10.69 -8.29 11.22
N ALA A 99 10.69 -7.83 12.48
CA ALA A 99 9.88 -8.39 13.55
C ALA A 99 8.37 -8.30 13.24
N CYS A 100 7.89 -7.11 12.83
CA CYS A 100 6.49 -6.91 12.46
C CYS A 100 6.07 -7.80 11.27
N CYS A 101 6.94 -7.98 10.27
CA CYS A 101 6.65 -8.87 9.14
C CYS A 101 6.47 -10.32 9.60
N ILE A 102 7.36 -10.82 10.48
CA ILE A 102 7.23 -12.17 11.03
C ILE A 102 5.93 -12.31 11.83
N GLU A 103 5.64 -11.36 12.70
CA GLU A 103 4.45 -11.37 13.54
C GLU A 103 3.17 -11.38 12.69
N LEU A 104 3.08 -10.52 11.67
CA LEU A 104 1.94 -10.50 10.76
C LEU A 104 1.75 -11.82 10.01
N VAL A 105 2.83 -12.45 9.54
CA VAL A 105 2.74 -13.76 8.87
C VAL A 105 2.23 -14.84 9.83
N LEU A 106 2.69 -14.84 11.08
CA LEU A 106 2.28 -15.81 12.11
C LEU A 106 0.83 -15.62 12.56
N ILE A 107 0.35 -14.38 12.65
CA ILE A 107 -1.03 -14.04 13.05
C ILE A 107 -2.01 -14.42 11.94
N PHE A 108 -1.77 -13.94 10.71
CA PHE A 108 -2.77 -14.01 9.65
C PHE A 108 -2.79 -15.35 8.92
N LYS A 109 -1.63 -16.02 8.77
CA LYS A 109 -1.42 -17.34 8.14
C LYS A 109 -1.96 -17.53 6.71
N THR A 110 -2.75 -16.60 6.21
CA THR A 110 -3.50 -16.65 4.96
C THR A 110 -3.42 -15.29 4.27
N SER A 111 -3.29 -15.30 2.94
CA SER A 111 -3.21 -14.09 2.14
C SER A 111 -4.49 -13.24 2.20
N ALA A 112 -5.65 -13.88 2.42
CA ALA A 112 -6.94 -13.21 2.50
C ALA A 112 -7.05 -12.32 3.76
N GLY A 113 -6.60 -12.81 4.91
CA GLY A 113 -6.58 -12.02 6.14
C GLY A 113 -5.61 -10.84 6.05
N LEU A 114 -4.41 -11.07 5.50
CA LEU A 114 -3.43 -10.00 5.26
C LEU A 114 -3.97 -8.93 4.31
N ALA A 115 -4.71 -9.33 3.27
CA ALA A 115 -5.33 -8.42 2.32
C ALA A 115 -6.41 -7.54 2.96
N ALA A 116 -7.17 -8.06 3.93
CA ALA A 116 -8.15 -7.27 4.67
C ALA A 116 -7.47 -6.19 5.54
N ALA A 117 -6.41 -6.54 6.26
CA ALA A 117 -5.64 -5.59 7.06
C ALA A 117 -4.99 -4.49 6.19
N TYR A 118 -4.35 -4.89 5.10
CA TYR A 118 -3.75 -3.98 4.13
C TYR A 118 -4.81 -3.04 3.52
N GLY A 119 -5.96 -3.57 3.10
CA GLY A 119 -7.05 -2.80 2.51
C GLY A 119 -7.55 -1.70 3.45
N LEU A 120 -7.75 -2.02 4.73
CA LEU A 120 -8.18 -1.02 5.72
C LEU A 120 -7.10 0.05 5.95
N ALA A 121 -5.83 -0.35 6.09
CA ALA A 121 -4.72 0.58 6.29
C ALA A 121 -4.59 1.57 5.12
N VAL A 122 -4.60 1.06 3.88
CA VAL A 122 -4.45 1.88 2.68
C VAL A 122 -5.65 2.80 2.48
N SER A 123 -6.88 2.29 2.63
CA SER A 123 -8.07 3.15 2.54
C SER A 123 -8.08 4.23 3.62
N GLY A 124 -7.56 3.95 4.82
CA GLY A 124 -7.43 4.95 5.89
C GLY A 124 -6.42 6.04 5.54
N VAL A 125 -5.26 5.68 4.98
CA VAL A 125 -4.27 6.66 4.51
C VAL A 125 -4.82 7.48 3.35
N MET A 126 -5.49 6.84 2.37
CA MET A 126 -6.10 7.54 1.23
C MET A 126 -7.13 8.57 1.70
N LEU A 127 -8.05 8.17 2.59
CA LEU A 127 -9.04 9.08 3.18
C LEU A 127 -8.36 10.24 3.92
N SER A 128 -7.34 9.95 4.72
CA SER A 128 -6.58 10.96 5.47
C SER A 128 -5.89 11.95 4.52
N THR A 129 -5.31 11.46 3.43
CA THR A 129 -4.68 12.32 2.42
C THR A 129 -5.69 13.17 1.67
N SER A 130 -6.85 12.62 1.29
CA SER A 130 -7.93 13.36 0.63
C SER A 130 -8.46 14.49 1.52
N LEU A 131 -8.61 14.23 2.83
CA LEU A 131 -8.96 15.23 3.83
C LEU A 131 -7.89 16.31 3.99
N ALA A 132 -6.63 15.91 4.16
CA ALA A 132 -5.51 16.83 4.35
C ALA A 132 -5.25 17.71 3.12
N MET A 133 -5.57 17.23 1.92
CA MET A 133 -5.30 17.96 0.69
C MET A 133 -6.25 19.15 0.48
N ILE A 134 -7.47 19.11 1.05
CA ILE A 134 -8.43 20.22 0.98
C ILE A 134 -7.84 21.53 1.52
N PRO A 135 -7.39 21.61 2.79
CA PRO A 135 -6.79 22.84 3.31
C PRO A 135 -5.47 23.18 2.61
N ILE A 136 -4.62 22.20 2.27
CA ILE A 136 -3.34 22.46 1.58
C ILE A 136 -3.56 23.19 0.25
N VAL A 137 -4.52 22.71 -0.56
CA VAL A 137 -4.77 23.27 -1.89
C VAL A 137 -5.46 24.63 -1.82
N ILE A 138 -6.26 24.88 -0.79
CA ILE A 138 -6.89 26.18 -0.56
C ILE A 138 -5.88 27.20 -0.02
N GLU A 139 -5.07 26.83 0.98
CA GLU A 139 -4.23 27.77 1.71
C GLU A 139 -2.86 27.95 1.07
N GLN A 140 -2.20 26.86 0.68
CA GLN A 140 -0.86 26.93 0.10
C GLN A 140 -0.91 27.21 -1.41
N TRP A 141 -1.79 26.50 -2.13
CA TRP A 141 -1.86 26.62 -3.60
C TRP A 141 -2.88 27.64 -4.08
N ARG A 142 -3.67 28.22 -3.17
CA ARG A 142 -4.65 29.29 -3.43
C ARG A 142 -5.67 28.94 -4.51
N TRP A 143 -6.06 27.67 -4.63
CA TRP A 143 -7.12 27.27 -5.57
C TRP A 143 -8.47 27.81 -5.12
N ARG A 144 -9.38 27.98 -6.09
CA ARG A 144 -10.76 28.39 -5.78
C ARG A 144 -11.42 27.28 -4.95
N ARG A 145 -11.94 27.64 -3.76
CA ARG A 145 -12.50 26.70 -2.76
C ARG A 145 -13.45 25.66 -3.37
N TRP A 146 -14.32 26.08 -4.28
CA TRP A 146 -15.26 25.17 -4.95
C TRP A 146 -14.57 24.06 -5.75
N ILE A 147 -13.46 24.36 -6.43
CA ILE A 147 -12.70 23.37 -7.20
C ILE A 147 -12.06 22.36 -6.24
N ALA A 148 -11.51 22.83 -5.12
CA ALA A 148 -10.92 21.96 -4.10
C ALA A 148 -11.98 21.01 -3.50
N TYR A 149 -13.14 21.52 -3.10
CA TYR A 149 -14.22 20.71 -2.54
C TYR A 149 -14.83 19.73 -3.54
N VAL A 150 -15.03 20.13 -4.81
CA VAL A 150 -15.57 19.21 -5.81
C VAL A 150 -14.59 18.08 -6.10
N LEU A 151 -13.30 18.40 -6.28
CA LEU A 151 -12.29 17.41 -6.63
C LEU A 151 -12.00 16.46 -5.46
N PHE A 152 -11.55 17.02 -4.33
CA PHE A 152 -11.16 16.21 -3.17
C PHE A 152 -12.35 15.69 -2.39
N GLY A 153 -13.51 16.37 -2.42
CA GLY A 153 -14.75 15.82 -1.88
C GLY A 153 -15.23 14.61 -2.68
N GLY A 154 -15.08 14.62 -4.01
CA GLY A 154 -15.33 13.44 -4.84
C GLY A 154 -14.45 12.26 -4.47
N PHE A 155 -13.14 12.49 -4.31
CA PHE A 155 -12.22 11.45 -3.82
C PHE A 155 -12.58 10.97 -2.42
N LEU A 156 -12.93 11.87 -1.51
CA LEU A 156 -13.31 11.54 -0.15
C LEU A 156 -14.54 10.63 -0.09
N VAL A 157 -15.56 10.85 -0.94
CA VAL A 157 -16.73 9.96 -1.03
C VAL A 157 -16.32 8.55 -1.48
N ILE A 158 -15.43 8.45 -2.47
CA ILE A 158 -14.92 7.17 -2.96
C ILE A 158 -14.11 6.48 -1.85
N ASP A 159 -13.16 7.17 -1.25
CA ASP A 159 -12.29 6.66 -0.19
C ASP A 159 -13.11 6.23 1.05
N ALA A 160 -14.12 7.01 1.43
CA ALA A 160 -15.02 6.67 2.53
C ALA A 160 -15.84 5.41 2.22
N SER A 161 -16.30 5.24 0.98
CA SER A 161 -17.00 4.03 0.53
C SER A 161 -16.09 2.80 0.58
N PHE A 162 -14.83 2.94 0.15
CA PHE A 162 -13.83 1.88 0.26
C PHE A 162 -13.51 1.55 1.72
N LEU A 163 -13.32 2.56 2.56
CA LEU A 163 -13.04 2.36 3.98
C LEU A 163 -14.23 1.67 4.67
N PHE A 164 -15.46 2.09 4.38
CA PHE A 164 -16.67 1.44 4.89
C PHE A 164 -16.75 -0.03 4.48
N SER A 165 -16.50 -0.33 3.20
CA SER A 165 -16.49 -1.70 2.69
C SER A 165 -15.40 -2.57 3.34
N ASN A 166 -14.19 -2.02 3.54
CA ASN A 166 -13.11 -2.73 4.22
C ASN A 166 -13.34 -2.87 5.74
N SER A 167 -14.08 -1.94 6.36
CA SER A 167 -14.39 -1.97 7.80
C SER A 167 -15.30 -3.14 8.17
N LEU A 168 -16.07 -3.69 7.24
CA LEU A 168 -16.81 -4.94 7.47
C LEU A 168 -15.89 -6.13 7.75
N LYS A 169 -14.62 -6.06 7.33
CA LYS A 169 -13.58 -7.06 7.58
C LYS A 169 -12.71 -6.71 8.78
N PHE A 170 -13.13 -5.76 9.62
CA PHE A 170 -12.36 -5.31 10.79
C PHE A 170 -12.01 -6.47 11.73
N LEU A 171 -12.96 -7.37 11.99
CA LEU A 171 -12.76 -8.57 12.81
C LEU A 171 -11.91 -9.66 12.14
N GLN A 172 -11.72 -9.58 10.82
CA GLN A 172 -10.83 -10.48 10.06
C GLN A 172 -9.38 -9.95 10.00
N GLY A 173 -9.07 -8.95 10.82
CA GLY A 173 -7.73 -8.41 11.07
C GLY A 173 -7.48 -6.98 10.61
N GLY A 174 -8.53 -6.25 10.20
CA GLY A 174 -8.47 -4.80 10.02
C GLY A 174 -8.14 -4.02 11.30
N TYR A 175 -8.32 -4.61 12.48
CA TYR A 175 -7.95 -3.96 13.75
C TYR A 175 -6.43 -3.72 13.90
N VAL A 176 -5.58 -4.53 13.24
CA VAL A 176 -4.13 -4.48 13.44
C VAL A 176 -3.52 -3.11 13.04
N PRO A 177 -3.79 -2.57 11.84
CA PRO A 177 -3.35 -1.22 11.47
C PRO A 177 -3.87 -0.11 12.40
N VAL A 178 -5.11 -0.23 12.88
CA VAL A 178 -5.73 0.79 13.74
C VAL A 178 -5.07 0.78 15.12
N PHE A 179 -4.81 -0.41 15.66
CA PHE A 179 -4.14 -0.57 16.95
C PHE A 179 -2.69 -0.04 16.87
N LEU A 180 -1.96 -0.36 15.81
CA LEU A 180 -0.61 0.15 15.58
C LEU A 180 -0.57 1.68 15.38
N GLY A 181 -1.60 2.27 14.78
CA GLY A 181 -1.68 3.72 14.59
C GLY A 181 -2.07 4.51 15.84
N LEU A 182 -2.68 3.86 16.84
CA LEU A 182 -3.04 4.47 18.13
C LEU A 182 -1.90 4.43 19.16
N LEU A 183 -0.89 3.59 18.94
CA LEU A 183 0.25 3.37 19.84
C LEU A 183 1.41 4.32 19.54
#